data_AF-A0A0C2DIP0-F1
#
_entry.id   AF-A0A0C2DIP0-F1
#
_cell.length_a   1.000
_cell.length_b   1.000
_cell.length_c   1.000
_cell.angle_alpha   90.00
_cell.angle_beta   90.00
_cell.angle_gamma   90.00
#
_symmetry.space_group_name_H-M   'P 1'
#
loop_
_entity.id
_entity.type
_entity.pdbx_description
1 polymer ?
#
loop_
_entity_poly.entity_id
_entity_poly.type
_entity_poly.pdbx_seq_one_letter_code
_entity_poly.pdbx_strand_id
1 'polypeptide(L)'
;MRSQNVPLGTHIPDIEGCPGTITSAGMADIDEDARKALLGMRAQANIDHVATRAKRAAGEADACCYTWMEQCPGGRPLLDDRGQPQLAELVELGQAGQADTRDELPTELRQRLAQAWLADALIEHASIASFLRVRAELEAVGAPDQLLAACERAAVDEQRHAARCFELAARYGRACAPASSPQLAPRDGGLIRVAIDTFIEGCVGETVAAAGAQRAARGCTDPAVAQVLAEIADDESEHAALAWRTLAWAIAKHGAPVLLAVREVSEQLRPTGPIPTADPHAQALAEHGRLDPRAQAQLRHATWATIIDPMLAELQAG
;
A
#
# COMPACT_ATOMS: atom_id res chain seq x y z
N MET A 1 10.23 -1.13 25.20
CA MET A 1 10.63 -2.55 25.09
C MET A 1 9.91 -3.14 23.90
N ARG A 2 10.61 -3.92 23.08
CA ARG A 2 10.32 -4.24 21.68
C ARG A 2 9.01 -5.02 21.48
N SER A 3 8.36 -4.80 20.33
CA SER A 3 7.39 -5.71 19.72
C SER A 3 7.88 -7.16 19.88
N GLN A 4 7.03 -8.03 20.44
CA GLN A 4 7.37 -9.43 20.61
C GLN A 4 6.84 -10.22 19.42
N ASN A 5 7.73 -10.90 18.71
CA ASN A 5 7.36 -11.90 17.70
C ASN A 5 6.90 -13.16 18.43
N VAL A 6 5.66 -13.62 18.16
CA VAL A 6 5.19 -14.92 18.65
C VAL A 6 4.97 -15.87 17.46
N PRO A 7 5.62 -17.04 17.44
CA PRO A 7 5.41 -18.06 16.41
C PRO A 7 4.01 -18.71 16.47
N LEU A 8 3.51 -19.15 15.30
CA LEU A 8 2.26 -19.91 15.13
C LEU A 8 2.22 -21.17 16.02
N GLY A 9 1.13 -21.35 16.77
CA GLY A 9 0.89 -22.51 17.65
C GLY A 9 1.19 -22.30 19.14
N THR A 10 1.70 -21.12 19.51
CA THR A 10 1.96 -20.77 20.92
C THR A 10 0.69 -20.14 21.52
N HIS A 11 0.17 -20.69 22.61
CA HIS A 11 -0.94 -20.06 23.35
C HIS A 11 -0.45 -18.72 23.95
N ILE A 12 -0.93 -17.59 23.42
CA ILE A 12 -0.68 -16.27 23.99
C ILE A 12 -1.78 -16.00 25.02
N PRO A 13 -1.46 -15.70 26.29
CA PRO A 13 -2.47 -15.27 27.25
C PRO A 13 -3.11 -13.96 26.82
N ASP A 14 -4.37 -13.72 27.21
CA ASP A 14 -5.10 -12.49 26.86
C ASP A 14 -4.28 -11.24 27.21
N ILE A 15 -4.09 -10.37 26.21
CA ILE A 15 -3.32 -9.13 26.36
C ILE A 15 -4.32 -7.99 26.46
N GLU A 16 -4.35 -7.31 27.62
CA GLU A 16 -5.20 -6.12 27.84
C GLU A 16 -6.70 -6.37 27.54
N GLY A 17 -7.17 -7.60 27.77
CA GLY A 17 -8.57 -8.03 27.57
C GLY A 17 -8.91 -8.55 26.16
N CYS A 18 -7.96 -8.62 25.23
CA CYS A 18 -8.18 -9.12 23.87
C CYS A 18 -7.71 -10.59 23.73
N PRO A 19 -8.51 -11.48 23.10
CA PRO A 19 -8.15 -12.88 22.93
C PRO A 19 -6.91 -13.03 22.04
N GLY A 20 -5.93 -13.77 22.55
CA GLY A 20 -4.60 -13.94 21.93
C GLY A 20 -4.54 -14.85 20.70
N THR A 21 -5.66 -15.43 20.25
CA THR A 21 -5.72 -16.34 19.08
C THR A 21 -7.02 -16.15 18.29
N ILE A 22 -6.92 -16.00 16.95
CA ILE A 22 -8.07 -16.00 16.02
C ILE A 22 -8.07 -17.34 15.28
N THR A 23 -9.09 -18.18 15.46
CA THR A 23 -9.25 -19.43 14.72
C THR A 23 -10.16 -19.22 13.51
N SER A 24 -9.75 -19.67 12.32
CA SER A 24 -10.64 -19.75 11.16
C SER A 24 -11.11 -21.19 10.98
N ALA A 25 -12.42 -21.41 11.07
CA ALA A 25 -13.05 -22.68 10.74
C ALA A 25 -13.49 -22.63 9.26
N GLY A 26 -13.05 -23.61 8.45
CA GLY A 26 -13.63 -23.91 7.14
C GLY A 26 -12.70 -23.73 5.92
N MET A 27 -11.82 -24.69 5.65
CA MET A 27 -11.10 -24.81 4.35
C MET A 27 -10.57 -26.23 4.12
N ALA A 28 -11.42 -27.10 3.60
CA ALA A 28 -11.08 -28.51 3.38
C ALA A 28 -10.54 -28.82 1.97
N ASP A 29 -10.67 -27.91 0.99
CA ASP A 29 -10.50 -28.25 -0.43
C ASP A 29 -9.39 -27.48 -1.18
N ILE A 30 -8.40 -26.93 -0.48
CA ILE A 30 -7.22 -26.32 -1.11
C ILE A 30 -5.97 -27.15 -0.87
N ASP A 31 -5.15 -27.29 -1.92
CA ASP A 31 -3.85 -27.97 -1.89
C ASP A 31 -2.95 -27.43 -0.77
N GLU A 32 -2.11 -28.28 -0.18
CA GLU A 32 -1.32 -28.02 1.03
C GLU A 32 -0.36 -26.83 0.87
N ASP A 33 0.18 -26.62 -0.33
CA ASP A 33 1.10 -25.51 -0.63
C ASP A 33 0.33 -24.21 -0.90
N ALA A 34 -0.81 -24.27 -1.59
CA ALA A 34 -1.75 -23.15 -1.70
C ALA A 34 -2.29 -22.73 -0.32
N ARG A 35 -2.59 -23.71 0.55
CA ARG A 35 -3.04 -23.55 1.94
C ARG A 35 -1.98 -22.88 2.79
N LYS A 36 -0.70 -23.25 2.66
CA LYS A 36 0.41 -22.59 3.37
C LYS A 36 0.63 -21.16 2.89
N ALA A 37 0.56 -20.92 1.57
CA ALA A 37 0.64 -19.58 1.01
C ALA A 37 -0.51 -18.67 1.50
N LEU A 38 -1.73 -19.22 1.60
CA LEU A 38 -2.90 -18.52 2.11
C LEU A 38 -2.88 -18.32 3.64
N LEU A 39 -2.43 -19.31 4.40
CA LEU A 39 -2.32 -19.24 5.86
C LEU A 39 -1.26 -18.23 6.31
N GLY A 40 -0.19 -18.03 5.52
CA GLY A 40 0.78 -16.96 5.73
C GLY A 40 0.16 -15.56 5.64
N MET A 41 -0.88 -15.39 4.80
CA MET A 41 -1.63 -14.13 4.63
C MET A 41 -2.70 -13.91 5.72
N ARG A 42 -3.28 -14.98 6.27
CA ARG A 42 -4.38 -14.89 7.27
C ARG A 42 -3.95 -14.47 8.68
N ALA A 43 -2.67 -14.46 9.00
CA ALA A 43 -2.19 -14.38 10.38
C ALA A 43 -1.33 -13.15 10.68
N GLN A 44 -1.71 -11.97 10.20
CA GLN A 44 -0.93 -10.75 10.45
C GLN A 44 -1.80 -9.59 10.88
N ALA A 45 -2.21 -9.67 12.14
CA ALA A 45 -2.62 -8.51 12.89
C ALA A 45 -1.39 -8.02 13.68
N ASN A 46 -0.90 -6.82 13.38
CA ASN A 46 0.13 -6.21 14.21
C ASN A 46 -0.49 -5.79 15.55
N ILE A 47 0.08 -6.29 16.65
CA ILE A 47 -0.35 -6.00 18.01
C ILE A 47 0.43 -4.77 18.52
N ASP A 48 -0.12 -3.57 18.32
CA ASP A 48 0.45 -2.33 18.87
C ASP A 48 -0.23 -1.95 20.19
N HIS A 49 0.21 -2.61 21.25
CA HIS A 49 -0.24 -2.39 22.62
C HIS A 49 0.16 -1.00 23.17
N VAL A 50 1.17 -0.33 22.58
CA VAL A 50 1.61 1.01 23.02
C VAL A 50 0.66 2.07 22.48
N ALA A 51 0.35 2.02 21.18
CA ALA A 51 -0.65 2.88 20.55
C ALA A 51 -2.04 2.65 21.16
N THR A 52 -2.40 1.40 21.45
CA THR A 52 -3.68 1.05 22.07
C THR A 52 -3.79 1.63 23.48
N ARG A 53 -2.73 1.53 24.28
CA ARG A 53 -2.71 2.10 25.64
C ARG A 53 -2.77 3.63 25.61
N ALA A 54 -2.13 4.26 24.62
CA ALA A 54 -2.25 5.71 24.39
C ALA A 54 -3.69 6.13 24.01
N LYS A 55 -4.35 5.40 23.12
CA LYS A 55 -5.76 5.64 22.73
C LYS A 55 -6.74 5.44 23.89
N ARG A 56 -6.57 4.36 24.67
CA ARG A 56 -7.39 4.13 25.88
C ARG A 56 -7.16 5.19 26.94
N ALA A 57 -5.93 5.65 27.12
CA ALA A 57 -5.61 6.77 28.02
C ALA A 57 -6.19 8.11 27.53
N ALA A 58 -6.39 8.27 26.22
CA ALA A 58 -7.03 9.43 25.59
C ALA A 58 -8.57 9.35 25.58
N GLY A 59 -9.18 8.29 26.12
CA GLY A 59 -10.63 8.16 26.31
C GLY A 59 -11.34 7.17 25.37
N GLU A 60 -10.62 6.53 24.45
CA GLU A 60 -11.15 5.49 23.55
C GLU A 60 -11.11 4.13 24.26
N ALA A 61 -12.04 3.91 25.21
CA ALA A 61 -12.04 2.74 26.09
C ALA A 61 -12.14 1.38 25.37
N ASP A 62 -12.67 1.37 24.14
CA ASP A 62 -12.86 0.22 23.27
C ASP A 62 -11.76 0.03 22.21
N ALA A 63 -10.67 0.83 22.26
CA ALA A 63 -9.57 0.70 21.32
C ALA A 63 -8.98 -0.73 21.35
N CYS A 64 -8.98 -1.40 20.20
CA CYS A 64 -8.55 -2.78 20.01
C CYS A 64 -7.03 -2.87 19.78
N CYS A 65 -6.37 -3.88 20.38
CA CYS A 65 -4.92 -4.10 20.22
C CYS A 65 -4.48 -4.49 18.80
N TYR A 66 -5.44 -4.86 17.95
CA TYR A 66 -5.19 -5.19 16.56
C TYR A 66 -5.24 -3.92 15.71
N THR A 67 -4.08 -3.49 15.21
CA THR A 67 -3.99 -2.43 14.20
C THR A 67 -3.83 -3.07 12.83
N TRP A 68 -4.85 -2.95 11.99
CA TRP A 68 -4.70 -3.11 10.56
C TRP A 68 -3.90 -1.90 10.07
N MET A 69 -2.72 -2.12 9.49
CA MET A 69 -2.13 -1.09 8.64
C MET A 69 -3.00 -1.01 7.40
N GLU A 70 -3.98 -0.12 7.42
CA GLU A 70 -4.51 0.43 6.18
C GLU A 70 -3.37 1.24 5.57
N GLN A 71 -2.72 0.66 4.55
CA GLN A 71 -1.73 1.37 3.75
C GLN A 71 -2.45 2.54 3.06
N CYS A 72 -2.19 3.75 3.55
CA CYS A 72 -2.63 5.00 2.96
C CYS A 72 -1.50 5.61 2.11
N PRO A 73 -1.75 6.12 0.88
CA PRO A 73 -2.90 5.93 -0.01
C PRO A 73 -2.51 5.05 -1.21
N GLY A 74 -2.64 3.72 -1.09
CA GLY A 74 -2.35 2.82 -2.22
C GLY A 74 -0.87 2.82 -2.65
N GLY A 75 -0.60 2.16 -3.78
CA GLY A 75 0.73 1.96 -4.34
C GLY A 75 1.13 0.48 -4.34
N ARG A 76 2.30 0.17 -4.89
CA ARG A 76 2.88 -1.18 -4.92
C ARG A 76 3.99 -1.37 -3.87
N PRO A 77 3.65 -1.63 -2.59
CA PRO A 77 4.66 -1.78 -1.54
C PRO A 77 5.61 -2.95 -1.84
N LEU A 78 6.87 -2.82 -1.44
CA LEU A 78 7.79 -3.95 -1.36
C LEU A 78 7.51 -4.74 -0.08
N LEU A 79 6.88 -5.91 -0.20
CA LEU A 79 6.54 -6.76 0.95
C LEU A 79 7.51 -7.95 1.08
N ASP A 80 7.98 -8.27 2.28
CA ASP A 80 8.72 -9.53 2.53
C ASP A 80 7.81 -10.77 2.49
N ASP A 81 8.37 -11.97 2.67
CA ASP A 81 7.61 -13.24 2.67
C ASP A 81 6.54 -13.31 3.77
N ARG A 82 6.65 -12.42 4.77
CA ARG A 82 5.69 -12.21 5.84
C ARG A 82 4.86 -10.96 5.58
N GLY A 83 4.67 -10.51 4.35
CA GLY A 83 3.78 -9.38 4.06
C GLY A 83 4.16 -8.05 4.74
N GLN A 84 5.38 -7.92 5.29
CA GLN A 84 5.80 -6.70 5.97
C GLN A 84 6.45 -5.73 4.98
N PRO A 85 6.07 -4.44 4.98
CA PRO A 85 6.66 -3.45 4.10
C PRO A 85 8.13 -3.25 4.41
N GLN A 86 8.95 -3.26 3.36
CA GLN A 86 10.38 -2.98 3.41
C GLN A 86 10.63 -1.60 2.82
N LEU A 87 11.00 -0.66 3.68
CA LEU A 87 11.34 0.71 3.31
C LEU A 87 12.82 0.95 3.54
N ALA A 88 13.40 1.86 2.76
CA ALA A 88 14.76 2.31 3.01
C ALA A 88 14.84 3.10 4.32
N GLU A 89 15.98 3.05 4.99
CA GLU A 89 16.28 3.99 6.07
C GLU A 89 16.39 5.42 5.52
N LEU A 90 16.04 6.41 6.34
CA LEU A 90 16.14 7.82 5.97
C LEU A 90 17.50 8.40 6.38
N VAL A 91 18.09 9.15 5.45
CA VAL A 91 19.30 9.93 5.70
C VAL A 91 18.92 11.41 5.64
N GLU A 92 19.08 12.12 6.76
CA GLU A 92 18.87 13.57 6.82
C GLU A 92 20.01 14.28 6.08
N LEU A 93 19.67 15.17 5.14
CA LEU A 93 20.64 15.85 4.28
C LEU A 93 21.14 17.19 4.85
N GLY A 94 20.69 17.56 6.06
CA GLY A 94 21.00 18.82 6.72
C GLY A 94 19.87 19.83 6.62
N GLN A 95 20.17 21.13 6.66
CA GLN A 95 19.12 22.16 6.54
C GLN A 95 18.52 22.11 5.13
N ALA A 96 17.22 21.83 5.05
CA ALA A 96 16.45 22.03 3.84
C ALA A 96 16.69 23.45 3.33
N GLY A 97 16.90 23.61 2.02
CA GLY A 97 16.95 24.93 1.39
C GLY A 97 15.76 25.77 1.85
N GLN A 98 15.95 27.10 1.88
CA GLN A 98 15.03 28.08 2.44
C GLN A 98 13.56 27.66 2.24
N ALA A 99 12.94 27.13 3.30
CA ALA A 99 11.57 26.61 3.26
C ALA A 99 10.69 27.70 2.65
N ASP A 100 9.77 27.32 1.77
CA ASP A 100 8.93 28.31 1.10
C ASP A 100 8.21 29.14 2.19
N THR A 101 8.66 30.39 2.36
CA THR A 101 8.17 31.31 3.39
C THR A 101 6.87 31.98 2.96
N ARG A 102 6.34 31.63 1.78
CA ARG A 102 5.17 32.27 1.18
C ARG A 102 3.86 31.92 1.87
N ASP A 103 3.80 30.80 2.61
CA ASP A 103 2.62 30.43 3.39
C ASP A 103 2.94 30.42 4.90
N GLU A 104 2.21 31.24 5.66
CA GLU A 104 2.15 31.26 7.14
C GLU A 104 1.49 29.97 7.69
N LEU A 105 1.93 28.79 7.21
CA LEU A 105 1.42 27.52 7.71
C LEU A 105 1.81 27.34 9.17
N PRO A 106 0.85 26.97 10.06
CA PRO A 106 1.15 26.56 11.42
C PRO A 106 2.23 25.47 11.44
N THR A 107 3.18 25.59 12.36
CA THR A 107 4.33 24.68 12.46
C THR A 107 3.90 23.20 12.49
N GLU A 108 2.85 22.87 13.22
CA GLU A 108 2.31 21.51 13.31
C GLU A 108 1.79 21.00 11.97
N LEU A 109 1.04 21.82 11.21
CA LEU A 109 0.55 21.43 9.89
C LEU A 109 1.72 21.24 8.90
N ARG A 110 2.70 22.15 8.93
CA ARG A 110 3.90 22.04 8.09
C ARG A 110 4.67 20.74 8.37
N GLN A 111 4.85 20.37 9.63
CA GLN A 111 5.49 19.11 10.03
C GLN A 111 4.69 17.88 9.58
N ARG A 112 3.35 17.92 9.71
CA ARG A 112 2.47 16.85 9.23
C ARG A 112 2.59 16.66 7.71
N LEU A 113 2.60 17.75 6.95
CA LEU A 113 2.77 17.72 5.49
C LEU A 113 4.15 17.15 5.12
N ALA A 114 5.22 17.64 5.75
CA ALA A 114 6.57 17.14 5.52
C ALA A 114 6.69 15.64 5.80
N GLN A 115 6.12 15.18 6.91
CA GLN A 115 6.11 13.76 7.27
C GLN A 115 5.29 12.90 6.30
N ALA A 116 4.17 13.43 5.80
CA ALA A 116 3.33 12.71 4.84
C ALA A 116 4.03 12.55 3.49
N TRP A 117 4.63 13.61 2.94
CA TRP A 117 5.41 13.53 1.69
C TRP A 117 6.62 12.63 1.83
N LEU A 118 7.25 12.61 3.01
CA LEU A 118 8.38 11.72 3.28
C LEU A 118 7.95 10.24 3.35
N ALA A 119 6.77 9.96 3.89
CA ALA A 119 6.23 8.61 3.91
C ALA A 119 5.94 8.12 2.49
N ASP A 120 5.28 8.95 1.66
CA ASP A 120 5.04 8.63 0.25
C ASP A 120 6.37 8.43 -0.48
N ALA A 121 7.35 9.32 -0.31
CA ALA A 121 8.67 9.19 -0.94
C ALA A 121 9.37 7.85 -0.66
N LEU A 122 9.23 7.33 0.56
CA LEU A 122 9.76 6.02 0.92
C LEU A 122 8.97 4.87 0.30
N ILE A 123 7.65 5.01 0.20
CA ILE A 123 6.78 4.02 -0.44
C ILE A 123 7.13 3.92 -1.93
N GLU A 124 7.16 5.05 -2.66
CA GLU A 124 7.53 5.06 -4.09
C GLU A 124 8.95 4.52 -4.31
N HIS A 125 9.89 4.89 -3.44
CA HIS A 125 11.24 4.34 -3.51
C HIS A 125 11.27 2.81 -3.31
N ALA A 126 10.41 2.26 -2.46
CA ALA A 126 10.25 0.82 -2.29
C ALA A 126 9.54 0.17 -3.51
N SER A 127 8.59 0.88 -4.14
CA SER A 127 7.90 0.44 -5.35
C SER A 127 8.86 0.13 -6.50
N ILE A 128 9.98 0.86 -6.62
CA ILE A 128 11.06 0.55 -7.58
C ILE A 128 11.50 -0.92 -7.46
N ALA A 129 11.86 -1.35 -6.24
CA ALA A 129 12.30 -2.72 -5.99
C ALA A 129 11.14 -3.71 -6.12
N SER A 130 9.90 -3.30 -5.81
CA SER A 130 8.71 -4.13 -6.00
C SER A 130 8.46 -4.44 -7.49
N PHE A 131 8.59 -3.45 -8.37
CA PHE A 131 8.49 -3.64 -9.82
C PHE A 131 9.62 -4.49 -10.40
N LEU A 132 10.86 -4.29 -9.93
CA LEU A 132 11.99 -5.12 -10.35
C LEU A 132 11.83 -6.58 -9.88
N ARG A 133 11.26 -6.79 -8.69
CA ARG A 133 10.96 -8.14 -8.20
C ARG A 133 9.89 -8.81 -9.05
N VAL A 134 8.75 -8.18 -9.28
CA VAL A 134 7.69 -8.80 -10.09
C VAL A 134 8.14 -9.05 -11.53
N ARG A 135 9.01 -8.21 -12.09
CA ARG A 135 9.63 -8.44 -13.39
C ARG A 135 10.39 -9.77 -13.40
N ALA A 136 11.24 -10.01 -12.40
CA ALA A 136 11.99 -11.26 -12.29
C ALA A 136 11.06 -12.47 -12.03
N GLU A 137 10.01 -12.30 -11.23
CA GLU A 137 8.99 -13.33 -10.98
C GLU A 137 8.23 -13.67 -12.28
N LEU A 138 7.84 -12.66 -13.07
CA LEU A 138 7.18 -12.81 -14.36
C LEU A 138 8.07 -13.50 -15.40
N GLU A 139 9.35 -13.15 -15.43
CA GLU A 139 10.35 -13.80 -16.28
C GLU A 139 10.45 -15.30 -15.95
N ALA A 140 10.51 -15.65 -14.66
CA ALA A 140 10.60 -17.04 -14.20
C ALA A 140 9.37 -17.88 -14.59
N VAL A 141 8.18 -17.27 -14.68
CA VAL A 141 6.95 -17.96 -15.11
C VAL A 141 6.69 -17.83 -16.62
N GLY A 142 7.64 -17.30 -17.40
CA GLY A 142 7.56 -17.18 -18.85
C GLY A 142 6.48 -16.21 -19.31
N ALA A 143 6.45 -15.02 -18.72
CA ALA A 143 5.59 -13.91 -19.16
C ALA A 143 6.08 -13.30 -20.48
N PRO A 144 5.18 -12.70 -21.28
CA PRO A 144 5.56 -11.98 -22.50
C PRO A 144 6.49 -10.79 -22.23
N ASP A 145 7.46 -10.56 -23.12
CA ASP A 145 8.45 -9.47 -23.03
C ASP A 145 7.82 -8.09 -22.80
N GLN A 146 6.64 -7.85 -23.38
CA GLN A 146 5.91 -6.59 -23.20
C GLN A 146 5.50 -6.32 -21.75
N LEU A 147 5.22 -7.35 -20.94
CA LEU A 147 4.93 -7.20 -19.51
C LEU A 147 6.22 -6.92 -18.73
N LEU A 148 7.31 -7.62 -19.08
CA LEU A 148 8.63 -7.40 -18.45
C LEU A 148 9.12 -5.97 -18.68
N ALA A 149 9.06 -5.50 -19.93
CA ALA A 149 9.44 -4.14 -20.29
C ALA A 149 8.53 -3.08 -19.63
N ALA A 150 7.26 -3.40 -19.38
CA ALA A 150 6.35 -2.51 -18.68
C ALA A 150 6.68 -2.39 -17.18
N CYS A 151 7.11 -3.47 -16.53
CA CYS A 151 7.60 -3.40 -15.15
C CYS A 151 8.87 -2.55 -15.03
N GLU A 152 9.78 -2.65 -16.01
CA GLU A 152 10.99 -1.80 -16.04
C GLU A 152 10.65 -0.31 -16.20
N ARG A 153 9.67 0.03 -17.05
CA ARG A 153 9.19 1.40 -17.19
C ARG A 153 8.57 1.91 -15.90
N ALA A 154 7.68 1.13 -15.29
CA ALA A 154 7.07 1.50 -14.01
C ALA A 154 8.13 1.75 -12.92
N ALA A 155 9.18 0.93 -12.84
CA ALA A 155 10.28 1.17 -11.90
C ALA A 155 11.02 2.51 -12.14
N VAL A 156 11.09 2.99 -13.39
CA VAL A 156 11.64 4.31 -13.73
C VAL A 156 10.67 5.43 -13.37
N ASP A 157 9.36 5.18 -13.50
CA ASP A 157 8.30 6.10 -13.09
C ASP A 157 8.36 6.32 -11.57
N GLU A 158 8.47 5.23 -10.79
CA GLU A 158 8.63 5.27 -9.33
C GLU A 158 9.87 6.03 -8.85
N GLN A 159 10.98 5.96 -9.60
CA GLN A 159 12.15 6.78 -9.29
C GLN A 159 11.83 8.28 -9.36
N ARG A 160 11.02 8.70 -10.34
CA ARG A 160 10.59 10.10 -10.46
C ARG A 160 9.60 10.46 -9.35
N HIS A 161 8.67 9.57 -9.03
CA HIS A 161 7.69 9.78 -7.97
C HIS A 161 8.38 9.98 -6.62
N ALA A 162 9.29 9.07 -6.26
CA ALA A 162 10.09 9.16 -5.05
C ALA A 162 10.86 10.48 -4.95
N ALA A 163 11.56 10.88 -6.03
CA ALA A 163 12.33 12.11 -6.07
C ALA A 163 11.44 13.35 -5.84
N ARG A 164 10.30 13.45 -6.52
CA ARG A 164 9.34 14.55 -6.35
C ARG A 164 8.75 14.60 -4.95
N CYS A 165 8.44 13.45 -4.36
CA CYS A 165 7.94 13.38 -2.98
C CYS A 165 9.02 13.82 -1.97
N PHE A 166 10.30 13.48 -2.18
CA PHE A 166 11.40 14.01 -1.37
C PHE A 166 11.58 15.52 -1.53
N GLU A 167 11.45 16.06 -2.74
CA GLU A 167 11.48 17.51 -3.00
C GLU A 167 10.35 18.25 -2.29
N LEU A 168 9.13 17.68 -2.30
CA LEU A 168 7.99 18.21 -1.57
C LEU A 168 8.20 18.13 -0.06
N ALA A 169 8.72 17.03 0.48
CA ALA A 169 9.09 16.92 1.89
C ALA A 169 10.12 18.00 2.29
N ALA A 170 11.12 18.25 1.45
CA ALA A 170 12.11 19.29 1.66
C ALA A 170 11.49 20.69 1.65
N ARG A 171 10.52 20.96 0.76
CA ARG A 171 9.78 22.22 0.72
C ARG A 171 9.04 22.52 2.03
N TYR A 172 8.53 21.49 2.70
CA TYR A 172 7.91 21.61 4.02
C TYR A 172 8.91 21.51 5.19
N GLY A 173 10.21 21.45 4.93
CA GLY A 173 11.27 21.57 5.94
C GLY A 173 11.94 20.24 6.36
N ARG A 174 11.71 19.13 5.65
CA ARG A 174 12.37 17.84 5.88
C ARG A 174 13.17 17.40 4.66
N ALA A 175 14.43 17.84 4.56
CA ALA A 175 15.33 17.42 3.48
C ALA A 175 15.99 16.09 3.84
N CYS A 176 15.45 15.01 3.28
CA CYS A 176 15.96 13.65 3.45
C CYS A 176 16.26 13.00 2.10
N ALA A 177 17.05 11.94 2.13
CA ALA A 177 17.21 10.99 1.03
C ALA A 177 16.96 9.56 1.55
N PRO A 178 16.58 8.62 0.68
CA PRO A 178 16.60 7.22 1.05
C PRO A 178 18.07 6.76 1.16
N ALA A 179 18.33 5.84 2.07
CA ALA A 179 19.56 5.05 2.08
C ALA A 179 19.56 4.06 0.89
N SER A 180 20.27 2.94 1.02
CA SER A 180 20.22 1.91 -0.03
C SER A 180 18.82 1.32 -0.20
N SER A 181 18.41 1.09 -1.44
CA SER A 181 17.16 0.41 -1.75
C SER A 181 17.14 -1.01 -1.15
N PRO A 182 16.05 -1.40 -0.47
CA PRO A 182 15.88 -2.78 -0.04
C PRO A 182 15.87 -3.71 -1.25
N GLN A 183 16.55 -4.85 -1.14
CA GLN A 183 16.57 -5.88 -2.16
C GLN A 183 15.93 -7.14 -1.60
N LEU A 184 14.86 -7.60 -2.25
CA LEU A 184 14.23 -8.88 -1.95
C LEU A 184 14.38 -9.81 -3.15
N ALA A 185 14.63 -11.09 -2.85
CA ALA A 185 14.61 -12.12 -3.88
C ALA A 185 13.19 -12.27 -4.47
N PRO A 186 13.08 -12.74 -5.72
CA PRO A 186 11.82 -13.23 -6.26
C PRO A 186 11.20 -14.27 -5.34
N ARG A 187 9.88 -14.23 -5.16
CA ARG A 187 9.16 -15.20 -4.34
C ARG A 187 8.94 -16.51 -5.11
N ASP A 188 9.00 -17.61 -4.37
CA ASP A 188 8.62 -18.94 -4.87
C ASP A 188 7.09 -19.07 -4.97
N GLY A 189 6.61 -20.11 -5.67
CA GLY A 189 5.17 -20.41 -5.77
C GLY A 189 4.57 -20.23 -7.17
N GLY A 190 5.40 -19.90 -8.16
CA GLY A 190 5.03 -19.88 -9.58
C GLY A 190 3.90 -18.90 -9.92
N LEU A 191 3.17 -19.18 -11.00
CA LEU A 191 2.24 -18.22 -11.58
C LEU A 191 1.05 -17.85 -10.67
N ILE A 192 0.58 -18.77 -9.83
CA ILE A 192 -0.52 -18.49 -8.90
C ILE A 192 -0.07 -17.45 -7.86
N ARG A 193 1.14 -17.61 -7.31
CA ARG A 193 1.70 -16.62 -6.38
C ARG A 193 1.85 -15.25 -7.04
N VAL A 194 2.43 -15.22 -8.24
CA VAL A 194 2.56 -13.98 -9.04
C VAL A 194 1.21 -13.31 -9.26
N ALA A 195 0.16 -14.06 -9.57
CA ALA A 195 -1.18 -13.52 -9.77
C ALA A 195 -1.78 -12.93 -8.49
N ILE A 196 -1.63 -13.61 -7.35
CA ILE A 196 -2.07 -13.11 -6.04
C ILE A 196 -1.36 -11.80 -5.70
N ASP A 197 -0.02 -11.79 -5.79
CA ASP A 197 0.77 -10.61 -5.44
C ASP A 197 0.50 -9.45 -6.41
N THR A 198 0.34 -9.75 -7.71
CA THR A 198 -0.07 -8.76 -8.72
C THR A 198 -1.45 -8.18 -8.40
N PHE A 199 -2.38 -8.98 -7.88
CA PHE A 199 -3.69 -8.48 -7.48
C PHE A 199 -3.59 -7.57 -6.25
N ILE A 200 -2.86 -7.98 -5.21
CA ILE A 200 -2.70 -7.20 -3.96
C ILE A 200 -1.95 -5.90 -4.24
N GLU A 201 -0.71 -6.01 -4.74
CA GLU A 201 0.23 -4.90 -4.87
C GLU A 201 -0.11 -4.02 -6.09
N GLY A 202 -0.53 -4.65 -7.20
CA GLY A 202 -0.77 -3.96 -8.46
C GLY A 202 -2.23 -3.54 -8.67
N CYS A 203 -3.13 -4.52 -8.74
CA CYS A 203 -4.53 -4.26 -9.11
C CYS A 203 -5.24 -3.43 -8.04
N VAL A 204 -5.07 -3.77 -6.77
CA VAL A 204 -5.66 -3.01 -5.66
C VAL A 204 -4.80 -1.80 -5.31
N GLY A 205 -3.50 -2.02 -5.10
CA GLY A 205 -2.55 -0.98 -4.71
C GLY A 205 -2.55 0.23 -5.64
N GLU A 206 -2.20 0.03 -6.91
CA GLU A 206 -2.05 1.11 -7.89
C GLU A 206 -3.39 1.76 -8.24
N THR A 207 -4.47 0.99 -8.35
CA THR A 207 -5.80 1.58 -8.63
C THR A 207 -6.23 2.52 -7.50
N VAL A 208 -5.93 2.18 -6.24
CA VAL A 208 -6.21 3.05 -5.10
C VAL A 208 -5.27 4.26 -5.07
N ALA A 209 -3.98 4.09 -5.40
CA ALA A 209 -3.03 5.20 -5.51
C ALA A 209 -3.42 6.19 -6.60
N ALA A 210 -3.71 5.71 -7.82
CA ALA A 210 -4.18 6.53 -8.94
C ALA A 210 -5.41 7.35 -8.56
N ALA A 211 -6.42 6.71 -7.97
CA ALA A 211 -7.63 7.39 -7.51
C ALA A 211 -7.33 8.41 -6.39
N GLY A 212 -6.37 8.09 -5.53
CA GLY A 212 -5.94 8.93 -4.40
C GLY A 212 -5.22 10.18 -4.85
N ALA A 213 -4.19 10.01 -5.68
CA ALA A 213 -3.45 11.09 -6.30
C ALA A 213 -4.36 11.99 -7.13
N GLN A 214 -5.29 11.43 -7.91
CA GLN A 214 -6.27 12.22 -8.66
C GLN A 214 -7.20 13.02 -7.75
N ARG A 215 -7.70 12.43 -6.67
CA ARG A 215 -8.57 13.13 -5.71
C ARG A 215 -7.78 14.24 -4.98
N ALA A 216 -6.55 13.97 -4.60
CA ALA A 216 -5.66 14.91 -3.95
C ALA A 216 -5.33 16.11 -4.86
N ALA A 217 -4.99 15.85 -6.12
CA ALA A 217 -4.74 16.89 -7.12
C ALA A 217 -5.93 17.85 -7.28
N ARG A 218 -7.16 17.31 -7.33
CA ARG A 218 -8.39 18.12 -7.45
C ARG A 218 -8.69 18.97 -6.21
N GLY A 219 -8.28 18.53 -5.03
CA GLY A 219 -8.46 19.27 -3.78
C GLY A 219 -7.35 20.29 -3.51
N CYS A 220 -6.23 20.18 -4.23
CA CYS A 220 -5.03 20.98 -4.01
C CYS A 220 -5.17 22.38 -4.62
N THR A 221 -4.77 23.38 -3.85
CA THR A 221 -4.75 24.80 -4.27
C THR A 221 -3.36 25.25 -4.73
N ASP A 222 -2.31 24.55 -4.29
CA ASP A 222 -0.94 24.78 -4.77
C ASP A 222 -0.76 24.17 -6.17
N PRO A 223 -0.54 24.98 -7.22
CA PRO A 223 -0.48 24.47 -8.58
C PRO A 223 0.70 23.51 -8.83
N ALA A 224 1.82 23.70 -8.14
CA ALA A 224 2.99 22.83 -8.31
C ALA A 224 2.75 21.45 -7.69
N VAL A 225 2.12 21.41 -6.51
CA VAL A 225 1.74 20.15 -5.86
C VAL A 225 0.63 19.44 -6.66
N ALA A 226 -0.38 20.19 -7.12
CA ALA A 226 -1.46 19.64 -7.94
C ALA A 226 -0.95 19.02 -9.24
N GLN A 227 0.04 19.66 -9.89
CA GLN A 227 0.67 19.12 -11.09
C GLN A 227 1.42 17.81 -10.80
N VAL A 228 2.24 17.77 -9.76
CA VAL A 228 2.97 16.54 -9.36
C VAL A 228 1.99 15.38 -9.11
N LEU A 229 0.91 15.64 -8.37
CA LEU A 229 -0.11 14.63 -8.09
C LEU A 229 -0.88 14.18 -9.33
N ALA A 230 -1.13 15.07 -10.29
CA ALA A 230 -1.78 14.70 -11.54
C ALA A 230 -0.89 13.79 -12.39
N GLU A 231 0.41 14.10 -12.48
CA GLU A 231 1.39 13.25 -13.19
C GLU A 231 1.51 11.87 -12.53
N ILE A 232 1.60 11.82 -11.19
CA ILE A 232 1.58 10.54 -10.44
C ILE A 232 0.29 9.77 -10.75
N ALA A 233 -0.88 10.44 -10.70
CA ALA A 233 -2.15 9.76 -10.95
C ALA A 233 -2.25 9.12 -12.35
N ASP A 234 -1.67 9.76 -13.37
CA ASP A 234 -1.63 9.25 -14.73
C ASP A 234 -0.68 8.03 -14.83
N ASP A 235 0.52 8.13 -14.27
CA ASP A 235 1.51 7.04 -14.24
C ASP A 235 0.95 5.83 -13.44
N GLU A 236 0.33 6.05 -12.27
CA GLU A 236 -0.30 4.99 -11.47
C GLU A 236 -1.50 4.32 -12.15
N SER A 237 -2.22 5.05 -13.00
CA SER A 237 -3.30 4.46 -13.80
C SER A 237 -2.75 3.45 -14.81
N GLU A 238 -1.59 3.72 -15.40
CA GLU A 238 -0.90 2.79 -16.28
C GLU A 238 -0.28 1.60 -15.52
N HIS A 239 0.20 1.82 -14.30
CA HIS A 239 0.66 0.76 -13.39
C HIS A 239 -0.48 -0.20 -13.02
N ALA A 240 -1.64 0.34 -12.66
CA ALA A 240 -2.85 -0.43 -12.43
C ALA A 240 -3.24 -1.23 -13.69
N ALA A 241 -3.25 -0.59 -14.85
CA ALA A 241 -3.56 -1.26 -16.11
C ALA A 241 -2.57 -2.39 -16.44
N LEU A 242 -1.28 -2.22 -16.15
CA LEU A 242 -0.27 -3.26 -16.25
C LEU A 242 -0.60 -4.46 -15.35
N ALA A 243 -1.00 -4.22 -14.10
CA ALA A 243 -1.37 -5.28 -13.18
C ALA A 243 -2.59 -6.07 -13.69
N TRP A 244 -3.63 -5.38 -14.17
CA TRP A 244 -4.82 -6.03 -14.73
C TRP A 244 -4.52 -6.84 -15.99
N ARG A 245 -3.66 -6.33 -16.90
CA ARG A 245 -3.20 -7.10 -18.08
C ARG A 245 -2.39 -8.33 -17.68
N THR A 246 -1.55 -8.21 -16.65
CA THR A 246 -0.77 -9.32 -16.12
C THR A 246 -1.68 -10.41 -15.55
N LEU A 247 -2.74 -10.00 -14.84
CA LEU A 247 -3.73 -10.92 -14.28
C LEU A 247 -4.53 -11.64 -15.36
N ALA A 248 -4.99 -10.90 -16.39
CA ALA A 248 -5.67 -11.48 -17.54
C ALA A 248 -4.80 -12.53 -18.26
N TRP A 249 -3.51 -12.22 -18.46
CA TRP A 249 -2.55 -13.18 -19.02
C TRP A 249 -2.38 -14.42 -18.13
N ALA A 250 -2.25 -14.25 -16.81
CA ALA A 250 -2.10 -15.36 -15.88
C ALA A 250 -3.32 -16.29 -15.88
N ILE A 251 -4.53 -15.70 -15.93
CA ILE A 251 -5.80 -16.44 -16.07
C ILE A 251 -5.85 -17.16 -17.41
N ALA A 252 -5.50 -16.52 -18.53
CA ALA A 252 -5.47 -17.18 -19.83
C ALA A 252 -4.49 -18.36 -19.87
N LYS A 253 -3.37 -18.29 -19.12
CA LYS A 253 -2.35 -19.33 -19.09
C LYS A 253 -2.73 -20.52 -18.20
N HIS A 254 -3.25 -20.30 -16.99
CA HIS A 254 -3.50 -21.36 -16.00
C HIS A 254 -4.99 -21.56 -15.63
N GLY A 255 -5.90 -20.70 -16.08
CA GLY A 255 -7.35 -20.88 -15.93
C GLY A 255 -7.86 -20.78 -14.48
N ALA A 256 -8.75 -21.71 -14.13
CA ALA A 256 -9.55 -21.68 -12.89
C ALA A 256 -8.74 -21.57 -11.57
N PRO A 257 -7.58 -22.24 -11.39
CA PRO A 257 -6.78 -22.10 -10.17
C PRO A 257 -6.35 -20.66 -9.88
N VAL A 258 -5.95 -19.90 -10.90
CA VAL A 258 -5.59 -18.48 -10.74
C VAL A 258 -6.82 -17.66 -10.35
N LEU A 259 -7.94 -17.89 -11.04
CA LEU A 259 -9.19 -17.17 -10.77
C LEU A 259 -9.71 -17.39 -9.35
N LEU A 260 -9.67 -18.63 -8.86
CA LEU A 260 -10.09 -18.99 -7.50
C LEU A 260 -9.21 -18.32 -6.45
N ALA A 261 -7.89 -18.36 -6.63
CA ALA A 261 -6.95 -17.72 -5.72
C ALA A 261 -7.16 -16.20 -5.63
N VAL A 262 -7.35 -15.54 -6.77
CA VAL A 262 -7.62 -14.10 -6.84
C VAL A 262 -8.95 -13.74 -6.19
N ARG A 263 -10.01 -14.53 -6.43
CA ARG A 263 -11.32 -14.33 -5.79
C ARG A 263 -11.21 -14.40 -4.27
N GLU A 264 -10.54 -15.41 -3.74
CA GLU A 264 -10.40 -15.56 -2.29
C GLU A 264 -9.62 -14.40 -1.66
N VAL A 265 -8.58 -13.89 -2.33
CA VAL A 265 -7.84 -12.72 -1.87
C VAL A 265 -8.67 -11.44 -2.00
N SER A 266 -9.48 -11.30 -3.05
CA SER A 266 -10.33 -10.12 -3.24
C SER A 266 -11.35 -9.92 -2.13
N GLU A 267 -11.99 -11.00 -1.66
CA GLU A 267 -12.93 -10.93 -0.55
C GLU A 267 -12.24 -10.54 0.78
N GLN A 268 -10.96 -10.89 0.94
CA GLN A 268 -10.18 -10.50 2.13
C GLN A 268 -9.75 -9.04 2.10
N LEU A 269 -9.47 -8.47 0.93
CA LEU A 269 -9.01 -7.09 0.81
C LEU A 269 -10.14 -6.06 0.75
N ARG A 270 -11.37 -6.50 0.44
CA ARG A 270 -12.56 -5.66 0.33
C ARG A 270 -12.72 -4.80 1.61
N PRO A 271 -12.84 -3.47 1.49
CA PRO A 271 -12.99 -2.60 2.65
C PRO A 271 -14.32 -2.85 3.36
N THR A 272 -14.26 -3.23 4.63
CA THR A 272 -15.43 -3.54 5.48
C THR A 272 -15.48 -2.71 6.77
N GLY A 273 -14.46 -1.89 7.02
CA GLY A 273 -14.33 -1.06 8.23
C GLY A 273 -15.23 0.17 8.23
N PRO A 274 -15.49 0.75 9.41
CA PRO A 274 -16.20 2.03 9.51
C PRO A 274 -15.36 3.16 8.92
N ILE A 275 -16.02 4.10 8.25
CA ILE A 275 -15.38 5.33 7.78
C ILE A 275 -15.09 6.23 9.00
N PRO A 276 -13.84 6.67 9.21
CA PRO A 276 -13.48 7.57 10.30
C PRO A 276 -14.21 8.92 10.24
N THR A 277 -14.21 9.64 11.36
CA THR A 277 -14.61 11.05 11.37
C THR A 277 -13.54 11.91 10.67
N ALA A 278 -13.95 13.09 10.19
CA ALA A 278 -13.06 13.99 9.47
C ALA A 278 -11.95 14.54 10.40
N ASP A 279 -10.73 14.64 9.88
CA ASP A 279 -9.64 15.33 10.58
C ASP A 279 -10.00 16.82 10.77
N PRO A 280 -9.73 17.44 11.93
CA PRO A 280 -9.95 18.87 12.16
C PRO A 280 -9.27 19.77 11.12
N HIS A 281 -8.17 19.30 10.52
CA HIS A 281 -7.40 19.99 9.49
C HIS A 281 -7.68 19.46 8.07
N ALA A 282 -8.77 18.71 7.84
CA ALA A 282 -9.05 18.07 6.55
C ALA A 282 -9.02 19.06 5.37
N GLN A 283 -9.58 20.26 5.54
CA GLN A 283 -9.54 21.29 4.49
C GLN A 283 -8.10 21.75 4.19
N ALA A 284 -7.34 22.11 5.22
CA ALA A 284 -5.96 22.56 5.05
C ALA A 284 -5.06 21.46 4.47
N LEU A 285 -5.29 20.19 4.85
CA LEU A 285 -4.61 19.04 4.23
C LEU A 285 -4.95 18.95 2.74
N ALA A 286 -6.23 19.07 2.37
CA ALA A 286 -6.68 19.00 0.98
C ALA A 286 -6.07 20.13 0.14
N GLU A 287 -6.04 21.36 0.65
CA GLU A 287 -5.44 22.52 -0.01
C GLU A 287 -3.95 22.30 -0.37
N HIS A 288 -3.26 21.45 0.40
CA HIS A 288 -1.87 21.02 0.19
C HIS A 288 -1.73 19.62 -0.45
N GLY A 289 -2.79 19.12 -1.07
CA GLY A 289 -2.76 17.86 -1.84
C GLY A 289 -2.70 16.61 -0.96
N ARG A 290 -3.23 16.66 0.26
CA ARG A 290 -3.34 15.49 1.15
C ARG A 290 -4.80 15.13 1.40
N LEU A 291 -5.07 13.83 1.42
CA LEU A 291 -6.35 13.30 1.87
C LEU A 291 -6.26 13.01 3.38
N ASP A 292 -7.28 13.41 4.12
CA ASP A 292 -7.43 13.01 5.52
C ASP A 292 -7.90 11.55 5.62
N PRO A 293 -7.79 10.89 6.79
CA PRO A 293 -8.13 9.47 6.94
C PRO A 293 -9.57 9.14 6.51
N ARG A 294 -10.52 10.05 6.74
CA ARG A 294 -11.90 9.87 6.27
C ARG A 294 -11.97 9.85 4.75
N ALA A 295 -11.35 10.82 4.07
CA ALA A 295 -11.33 10.87 2.61
C ALA A 295 -10.62 9.66 2.01
N GLN A 296 -9.54 9.17 2.63
CA GLN A 296 -8.82 7.96 2.21
C GLN A 296 -9.71 6.71 2.31
N ALA A 297 -10.41 6.50 3.43
CA ALA A 297 -11.34 5.39 3.59
C ALA A 297 -12.49 5.46 2.57
N GLN A 298 -13.12 6.63 2.42
CA GLN A 298 -14.20 6.84 1.44
C GLN A 298 -13.76 6.55 0.01
N LEU A 299 -12.57 7.03 -0.35
CA LEU A 299 -11.96 6.76 -1.64
C LEU A 299 -11.75 5.26 -1.84
N ARG A 300 -11.14 4.56 -0.88
CA ARG A 300 -10.92 3.11 -0.98
C ARG A 300 -12.23 2.36 -1.21
N HIS A 301 -13.27 2.63 -0.43
CA HIS A 301 -14.59 2.05 -0.64
C HIS A 301 -15.15 2.35 -2.04
N ALA A 302 -15.06 3.59 -2.49
CA ALA A 302 -15.55 3.99 -3.81
C ALA A 302 -14.76 3.32 -4.95
N THR A 303 -13.43 3.28 -4.87
CA THR A 303 -12.55 2.63 -5.86
C THR A 303 -12.84 1.15 -5.98
N TRP A 304 -13.09 0.47 -4.86
CA TRP A 304 -13.52 -0.93 -4.87
C TRP A 304 -14.83 -1.12 -5.63
N ALA A 305 -15.86 -0.36 -5.25
CA ALA A 305 -17.18 -0.49 -5.86
C ALA A 305 -17.25 -0.07 -7.34
N THR A 306 -16.42 0.89 -7.76
CA THR A 306 -16.53 1.52 -9.09
C THR A 306 -15.49 1.04 -10.11
N ILE A 307 -14.37 0.47 -9.66
CA ILE A 307 -13.29 0.03 -10.54
C ILE A 307 -12.92 -1.43 -10.27
N ILE A 308 -12.53 -1.78 -9.05
CA ILE A 308 -11.95 -3.11 -8.76
C ILE A 308 -12.99 -4.23 -8.91
N ASP A 309 -14.18 -4.07 -8.33
CA ASP A 309 -15.26 -5.06 -8.43
C ASP A 309 -15.72 -5.28 -9.88
N PRO A 310 -15.99 -4.22 -10.68
CA PRO A 310 -16.26 -4.39 -12.11
C PRO A 310 -15.14 -5.08 -12.89
N MET A 311 -13.89 -4.69 -12.67
CA MET A 311 -12.74 -5.31 -13.35
C MET A 311 -12.60 -6.80 -12.99
N LEU A 312 -12.84 -7.16 -11.73
CA LEU A 312 -12.90 -8.56 -11.29
C LEU A 312 -14.04 -9.32 -11.97
N ALA A 313 -15.21 -8.71 -12.14
CA ALA A 313 -16.34 -9.34 -12.82
C ALA A 313 -16.04 -9.61 -14.30
N GLU A 314 -15.40 -8.67 -15.00
CA GLU A 314 -14.97 -8.83 -16.40
C GLU A 314 -13.98 -10.00 -16.56
N LEU A 315 -12.98 -10.11 -15.67
CA LEU A 315 -12.02 -11.23 -15.67
C LEU A 315 -12.67 -12.60 -15.40
N GLN A 316 -13.89 -12.62 -14.85
CA GLN A 316 -14.63 -13.85 -14.56
C GLN A 316 -15.60 -14.24 -15.68
N ALA A 317 -15.95 -13.29 -16.55
CA ALA A 317 -16.88 -13.50 -17.65
C ALA A 317 -16.21 -14.00 -18.93
N GLY A 318 -14.90 -13.71 -19.09
CA GLY A 318 -14.06 -14.20 -20.19
C GLY A 318 -13.48 -15.59 -19.94
#